data_AF-A0AAU5DIX4-F1
#
_entry.id   AF-A0AAU5DIX4-F1
#
_cell.length_a   1.000
_cell.length_b   1.000
_cell.length_c   1.000
_cell.angle_alpha   90.00
_cell.angle_beta   90.00
_cell.angle_gamma   90.00
#
_symmetry.space_group_name_H-M   'P 1'
#
loop_
_entity.id
_entity.type
_entity.pdbx_description
1 polymer ?
#
loop_
_entity_poly.entity_id
_entity_poly.type
_entity_poly.pdbx_seq_one_letter_code
_entity_poly.pdbx_strand_id
1 'polypeptide(L)'
;MPTTYPTSLTTVPEDRWDAEKLADRGIERPAEGRPVAVADFVLTADSAGQAELRLLSYIDNDYEDDLRGATATAAEEAAPGRWRVTLRVPGEF
;
A
#
# COMPACT_ATOMS: atom_id res chain seq x y z
N MET A 1 -13.02 -2.33 -4.12
CA MET A 1 -13.06 -1.02 -3.43
C MET A 1 -11.72 -0.87 -2.73
N PRO A 2 -11.08 0.31 -2.76
CA PRO A 2 -9.78 0.51 -2.10
C PRO A 2 -9.93 0.40 -0.58
N THR A 3 -8.93 -0.16 0.09
CA THR A 3 -8.86 -0.17 1.55
C THR A 3 -8.14 1.08 2.04
N THR A 4 -8.81 1.86 2.88
CA THR A 4 -8.24 3.01 3.57
C THR A 4 -7.46 2.55 4.80
N TYR A 5 -6.35 3.23 5.09
CA TYR A 5 -5.51 2.99 6.25
C TYR A 5 -6.33 2.89 7.56
N PRO A 6 -6.39 1.70 8.19
CA PRO A 6 -7.16 1.48 9.40
C PRO A 6 -6.39 1.87 10.66
N THR A 7 -7.09 2.16 11.76
CA THR A 7 -6.48 2.45 13.07
C THR A 7 -5.94 1.21 13.80
N SER A 8 -6.19 0.00 13.29
CA SER A 8 -5.66 -1.24 13.83
C SER A 8 -4.98 -2.03 12.72
N LEU A 9 -3.66 -1.90 12.65
CA LEU A 9 -2.82 -2.63 11.73
C LEU A 9 -2.45 -4.00 12.28
N THR A 10 -2.14 -4.93 11.38
CA THR A 10 -1.66 -6.25 11.79
C THR A 10 -0.16 -6.21 12.03
N THR A 11 0.33 -7.07 12.93
CA THR A 11 1.77 -7.21 13.14
C THR A 11 2.42 -7.74 11.86
N VAL A 12 3.44 -7.04 11.38
CA VAL A 12 4.22 -7.44 10.21
C VAL A 12 5.15 -8.60 10.62
N PRO A 13 5.10 -9.76 9.94
CA PRO A 13 6.03 -10.86 10.19
C PRO A 13 7.44 -10.51 9.69
N GLU A 14 8.46 -11.26 10.13
CA GLU A 14 9.86 -11.00 9.77
C GLU A 14 10.10 -10.98 8.25
N ASP A 15 9.45 -11.89 7.53
CA ASP A 15 9.53 -12.02 6.07
C ASP A 15 8.77 -10.89 5.32
N ARG A 16 7.95 -10.11 6.04
CA ARG A 16 7.17 -8.99 5.49
C ARG A 16 6.27 -9.38 4.31
N TRP A 17 5.87 -10.66 4.25
CA TRP A 17 5.07 -11.23 3.17
C TRP A 17 5.73 -11.06 1.80
N ASP A 18 7.06 -11.16 1.73
CA ASP A 18 7.85 -10.91 0.52
C ASP A 18 7.50 -9.56 -0.15
N ALA A 19 7.15 -8.54 0.64
CA ALA A 19 6.75 -7.24 0.13
C ALA A 19 7.91 -6.56 -0.60
N GLU A 20 7.68 -6.22 -1.86
CA GLU A 20 8.68 -5.60 -2.73
C GLU A 20 8.07 -4.40 -3.47
N LYS A 21 8.80 -3.28 -3.48
CA LYS A 21 8.43 -2.10 -4.28
C LYS A 21 8.78 -2.36 -5.74
N LEU A 22 7.77 -2.40 -6.59
CA LEU A 22 7.95 -2.60 -8.03
C LEU A 22 8.30 -1.31 -8.75
N ALA A 23 7.58 -0.22 -8.44
CA ALA A 23 7.75 1.06 -9.12
C ALA A 23 7.28 2.21 -8.24
N ASP A 24 8.01 3.33 -8.31
CA ASP A 24 7.47 4.62 -7.91
C ASP A 24 6.74 5.22 -9.11
N ARG A 25 5.45 5.52 -8.95
CA ARG A 25 4.63 6.15 -10.01
C ARG A 25 4.72 7.67 -9.95
N GLY A 26 5.42 8.23 -8.95
CA GLY A 26 5.54 9.66 -8.73
C GLY A 26 4.38 10.24 -7.92
N ILE A 27 4.24 11.57 -7.99
CA ILE A 27 3.26 12.33 -7.22
C ILE A 27 2.12 12.77 -8.13
N GLU A 28 0.92 12.28 -7.86
CA GLU A 28 -0.32 12.77 -8.46
C GLU A 28 -0.74 14.07 -7.77
N ARG A 29 -0.99 15.13 -8.56
CA ARG A 29 -1.51 16.41 -8.06
C ARG A 29 -2.95 16.58 -8.54
N PRO A 30 -3.95 16.17 -7.73
CA PRO A 30 -5.34 16.35 -8.12
C PRO A 30 -5.69 17.85 -8.20
N ALA A 31 -6.70 18.19 -9.00
CA ALA A 31 -7.16 19.58 -9.15
C ALA A 31 -7.67 20.18 -7.82
N GLU A 32 -8.13 19.31 -6.91
CA GLU A 32 -8.55 19.65 -5.55
C GLU A 32 -7.95 18.62 -4.58
N GLY A 33 -7.37 19.08 -3.47
CA GLY A 33 -6.78 18.22 -2.43
C GLY A 33 -5.26 18.32 -2.31
N ARG A 34 -4.69 17.43 -1.47
CA ARG A 34 -3.24 17.34 -1.26
C ARG A 34 -2.59 16.51 -2.37
N PRO A 35 -1.30 16.74 -2.71
CA PRO A 35 -0.54 15.84 -3.55
C PRO A 35 -0.54 14.42 -2.97
N VAL A 36 -0.57 13.42 -3.85
CA VAL A 36 -0.64 12.01 -3.49
C VAL A 36 0.56 11.31 -4.11
N ALA A 37 1.46 10.78 -3.27
CA ALA A 37 2.51 9.88 -3.76
C ALA A 37 1.90 8.52 -4.09
N VAL A 38 2.28 7.99 -5.25
CA VAL A 38 1.76 6.72 -5.76
C VAL A 38 2.92 5.77 -6.00
N ALA A 39 2.77 4.54 -5.51
CA ALA A 39 3.76 3.49 -5.70
C ALA A 39 3.07 2.14 -5.88
N ASP A 40 3.67 1.28 -6.70
CA ASP A 40 3.22 -0.09 -6.89
C ASP A 40 4.12 -1.03 -6.08
N PHE A 41 3.47 -1.92 -5.35
CA PHE A 41 4.10 -2.98 -4.58
C PHE A 41 3.57 -4.33 -5.01
N VAL A 42 4.32 -5.36 -4.67
CA VAL A 42 3.88 -6.73 -4.74
C VAL A 42 4.13 -7.41 -3.41
N LEU A 43 3.18 -8.22 -2.95
CA LEU A 43 3.32 -8.97 -1.70
C LEU A 43 2.47 -10.24 -1.72
N THR A 44 2.88 -11.19 -0.89
CA THR A 44 2.18 -12.45 -0.68
C THR A 44 0.88 -12.21 0.09
N ALA A 45 -0.25 -12.71 -0.42
CA ALA A 45 -1.56 -12.64 0.23
C ALA A 45 -2.54 -13.67 -0.34
N ASP A 46 -3.45 -14.14 0.50
CA ASP A 46 -4.52 -15.09 0.17
C ASP A 46 -5.69 -14.41 -0.56
N SER A 47 -5.80 -13.08 -0.48
CA SER A 47 -6.86 -12.31 -1.15
C SER A 47 -6.47 -10.84 -1.35
N ALA A 48 -7.15 -10.19 -2.30
CA ALA A 48 -7.01 -8.76 -2.59
C ALA A 48 -7.10 -7.87 -1.33
N GLY A 49 -8.16 -8.02 -0.52
CA GLY A 49 -8.35 -7.18 0.68
C GLY A 49 -7.29 -7.42 1.75
N GLN A 50 -6.80 -8.65 1.87
CA GLN A 50 -5.68 -8.95 2.77
C GLN A 50 -4.37 -8.36 2.25
N ALA A 51 -4.13 -8.38 0.93
CA ALA A 51 -2.96 -7.74 0.31
C ALA A 51 -2.94 -6.23 0.60
N GLU A 52 -4.10 -5.57 0.49
CA GLU A 52 -4.22 -4.14 0.79
C GLU A 52 -3.88 -3.84 2.26
N LEU A 53 -4.43 -4.60 3.21
CA LEU A 53 -4.16 -4.44 4.65
C LEU A 53 -2.70 -4.74 5.01
N ARG A 54 -2.14 -5.81 4.44
CA ARG A 54 -0.74 -6.19 4.64
C ARG A 54 0.20 -5.10 4.12
N LEU A 55 -0.08 -4.51 2.96
CA LEU A 55 0.72 -3.41 2.43
C LEU A 55 0.68 -2.20 3.37
N LEU A 56 -0.50 -1.78 3.81
CA LEU A 56 -0.63 -0.65 4.75
C LEU A 56 0.15 -0.91 6.04
N SER A 57 0.12 -2.14 6.56
CA SER A 57 0.89 -2.53 7.75
C SER A 57 2.40 -2.55 7.50
N TYR A 58 2.83 -3.03 6.33
CA TYR A 58 4.24 -3.04 5.93
C TYR A 58 4.80 -1.62 5.84
N ILE A 59 4.08 -0.70 5.18
CA ILE A 59 4.54 0.68 5.02
C ILE A 59 4.59 1.37 6.38
N ASP A 60 3.58 1.20 7.23
CA ASP A 60 3.59 1.78 8.59
C ASP A 60 4.78 1.34 9.43
N ASN A 61 5.19 0.07 9.26
CA ASN A 61 6.29 -0.50 10.00
C ASN A 61 7.66 -0.09 9.47
N ASP A 62 7.81 0.04 8.14
CA ASP A 62 9.10 0.22 7.47
C ASP A 62 9.38 1.69 7.10
N TYR A 63 8.33 2.48 6.94
CA TYR A 63 8.37 3.90 6.62
C TYR A 63 7.53 4.63 7.67
N GLU A 64 8.18 5.36 8.58
CA GLU A 64 7.54 6.21 9.61
C GLU A 64 6.82 7.45 9.00
N ASP A 65 6.15 7.27 7.87
CA ASP A 65 5.47 8.30 7.10
C ASP A 65 4.05 8.56 7.65
N ASP A 66 3.48 9.74 7.39
CA ASP A 66 2.10 10.03 7.81
C ASP A 66 1.12 9.33 6.87
N LEU A 67 0.77 8.07 7.19
CA LEU A 67 -0.16 7.26 6.40
C LEU A 67 -1.63 7.65 6.61
N ARG A 68 -1.90 8.79 7.26
CA ARG A 68 -3.27 9.25 7.52
C ARG A 68 -3.97 9.60 6.21
N GLY A 69 -4.94 8.78 5.85
CA GLY A 69 -5.66 8.90 4.58
C GLY A 69 -4.98 8.17 3.42
N ALA A 70 -3.92 7.40 3.68
CA ALA A 70 -3.37 6.48 2.69
C ALA A 70 -4.41 5.44 2.29
N THR A 71 -4.37 5.05 1.02
CA THR A 71 -5.22 3.98 0.48
C THR A 71 -4.37 2.97 -0.25
N ALA A 72 -4.69 1.69 -0.08
CA ALA A 72 -4.10 0.60 -0.83
C ALA A 72 -5.18 -0.02 -1.71
N THR A 73 -4.83 -0.32 -2.97
CA THR A 73 -5.73 -0.95 -3.92
C THR A 73 -5.04 -2.13 -4.56
N ALA A 74 -5.53 -3.34 -4.31
CA ALA A 74 -5.09 -4.53 -5.02
C ALA A 74 -5.62 -4.47 -6.45
N ALA A 75 -4.71 -4.42 -7.42
CA ALA A 75 -5.05 -4.33 -8.84
C ALA A 75 -5.35 -5.72 -9.42
N GLU A 76 -4.39 -6.63 -9.30
CA GLU A 76 -4.47 -7.99 -9.84
C GLU A 76 -3.52 -8.94 -9.10
N GLU A 77 -3.79 -10.24 -9.24
CA GLU A 77 -2.89 -11.29 -8.78
C GLU A 77 -1.78 -11.47 -9.83
N ALA A 78 -0.55 -11.04 -9.49
CA ALA A 78 0.60 -11.10 -10.40
C ALA A 78 1.13 -12.53 -10.57
N ALA A 79 0.97 -13.36 -9.54
CA ALA A 79 1.27 -14.80 -9.53
C ALA A 79 0.44 -15.48 -8.42
N PRO A 80 0.24 -16.81 -8.44
CA PRO A 80 -0.51 -17.50 -7.40
C PRO A 80 -0.07 -17.12 -5.98
N GLY A 81 -0.97 -16.52 -5.20
CA GLY A 81 -0.72 -16.05 -3.83
C GLY A 81 0.07 -14.74 -3.73
N ARG A 82 0.33 -14.04 -4.84
CA ARG A 82 1.13 -12.81 -4.89
C ARG A 82 0.38 -11.71 -5.62
N TRP A 83 0.09 -10.63 -4.91
CA TRP A 83 -0.80 -9.57 -5.34
C TRP A 83 -0.05 -8.29 -5.64
N ARG A 84 -0.38 -7.66 -6.76
CA ARG A 84 0.06 -6.30 -7.07
C ARG A 84 -0.89 -5.31 -6.42
N VAL A 85 -0.34 -4.41 -5.62
CA VAL A 85 -1.10 -3.44 -4.85
C VAL A 85 -0.52 -2.05 -5.08
N THR A 86 -1.38 -1.12 -5.48
CA THR A 86 -1.03 0.30 -5.63
C THR A 86 -1.32 1.02 -4.32
N LEU A 87 -0.27 1.59 -3.73
CA LEU A 87 -0.34 2.49 -2.58
C LEU A 87 -0.52 3.92 -3.05
N ARG A 88 -1.37 4.66 -2.34
CA ARG A 88 -1.55 6.11 -2.49
C ARG A 88 -1.45 6.76 -1.13
N VAL A 89 -0.48 7.64 -0.92
CA VAL A 89 -0.26 8.35 0.35
C VAL A 89 -0.43 9.86 0.13
N PRO A 90 -1.42 10.50 0.76
CA PRO A 90 -1.53 11.95 0.72
C PRO A 90 -0.43 12.59 1.58
N GLY A 91 0.29 13.58 1.07
CA GLY A 91 1.40 14.19 1.78
C GLY A 91 1.75 15.59 1.28
N GLU A 92 2.53 16.32 2.08
CA GLU A 92 3.12 17.60 1.70
C GLU A 92 4.51 17.31 1.09
N PHE A 93 4.55 17.14 -0.24
CA PHE A 93 5.76 16.86 -1.02
C PHE A 93 6.29 18.10 -1.76
#